data_AF-A0A6G7WJX5-F1
#
_entry.id   AF-A0A6G7WJX5-F1
#
_cell.length_a   1.000
_cell.length_b   1.000
_cell.length_c   1.000
_cell.angle_alpha   90.00
_cell.angle_beta   90.00
_cell.angle_gamma   90.00
#
_symmetry.space_group_name_H-M   'P 1'
#
loop_
_entity.id
_entity.type
_entity.pdbx_description
1 polymer ?
#
loop_
_entity_poly.entity_id
_entity_poly.type
_entity_poly.pdbx_seq_one_letter_code
_entity_poly.pdbx_strand_id
1 'polypeptide(L)'
;MEWIKMINVKQIPEFNKALPLIETIEDAGYEAYFVGGGVRDTLLNLSISDVDIASSATPDEIQRIFPITFDVGIKHGTVMVLNDKETYEITTFRTESKYEKFRRPEKVDYVRSLQEDLKRRDFTINAIALSRTGVIKDPFDGQEDIKAKLIRAVGNPVERFREDALRMMRAARFVSQLGFEIEAETKEAVVDYHPLLSKIAIERVREEFVKLLMGRNRKGGLKFFVETRLFHMCPGFQNKHEELIDLALFPMQFKTSLSAWTTLLYFFSVPQENVDSFLRGWKLSNNEISNIQKAYRALIIRFDKFWDYPLLFETGIEIATEIEELITGFGFTNDSNRLLALDKTMPIHRIQDMAINGKEVMALLDTHRGGPYLGEILADVKQRILTERLENNKAVISEFIDKRRLIYLDEVMMKSYTVTEEETAEHVGSGDLAVLSSPSLIAYMENCCKEMMKDLLNEGETSVGTFVTMKHSAPSKVGAVIVIEARIKELSGSKYSFSIVAKDSDEIIAQGEHTRVIVKSERFMKNVTK
;
A
#
# COMPACT_ATOMS: atom_id res chain seq x y z
N MET A 1 -22.73 47.65 -2.98
CA MET A 1 -21.80 47.27 -1.90
C MET A 1 -20.43 47.66 -2.36
N GLU A 2 -19.77 48.57 -1.64
CA GLU A 2 -18.42 49.04 -1.95
C GLU A 2 -17.43 47.87 -1.87
N TRP A 3 -16.53 47.81 -2.83
CA TRP A 3 -15.40 46.88 -2.87
C TRP A 3 -14.55 47.02 -1.60
N ILE A 4 -14.02 45.90 -1.10
CA ILE A 4 -13.01 45.94 -0.04
C ILE A 4 -11.74 46.55 -0.65
N LYS A 5 -11.59 47.85 -0.51
CA LYS A 5 -10.37 48.54 -0.95
C LYS A 5 -9.21 48.31 0.02
N MET A 6 -9.51 47.86 1.24
CA MET A 6 -8.52 47.73 2.30
C MET A 6 -8.85 46.58 3.26
N ILE A 7 -7.91 45.67 3.48
CA ILE A 7 -7.97 44.58 4.46
C ILE A 7 -7.05 44.92 5.63
N ASN A 8 -7.49 44.68 6.87
CA ASN A 8 -6.60 44.83 8.02
C ASN A 8 -5.66 43.61 8.14
N VAL A 9 -4.52 43.67 7.46
CA VAL A 9 -3.49 42.61 7.44
C VAL A 9 -3.08 42.17 8.85
N LYS A 10 -2.99 43.10 9.81
CA LYS A 10 -2.59 42.82 11.19
C LYS A 10 -3.59 41.98 11.97
N GLN A 11 -4.85 41.91 11.52
CA GLN A 11 -5.89 41.06 12.12
C GLN A 11 -5.88 39.64 11.57
N ILE A 12 -5.13 39.37 10.50
CA ILE A 12 -5.00 38.04 9.91
C ILE A 12 -3.71 37.42 10.45
N PRO A 13 -3.77 36.42 11.34
CA PRO A 13 -2.58 35.90 12.03
C PRO A 13 -1.45 35.47 11.10
N GLU A 14 -1.78 34.78 10.00
CA GLU A 14 -0.84 34.25 9.04
C GLU A 14 -0.09 35.38 8.30
N PHE A 15 -0.81 36.41 7.85
CA PHE A 15 -0.17 37.57 7.21
C PHE A 15 0.58 38.44 8.21
N ASN A 16 0.09 38.57 9.45
CA ASN A 16 0.76 39.36 10.48
C ASN A 16 2.14 38.78 10.84
N LYS A 17 2.27 37.44 10.89
CA LYS A 17 3.57 36.77 11.09
C LYS A 17 4.54 36.96 9.92
N ALA A 18 4.00 37.04 8.69
CA ALA A 18 4.78 37.24 7.48
C ALA A 18 5.08 38.73 7.17
N LEU A 19 4.41 39.66 7.87
CA LEU A 19 4.53 41.10 7.67
C LEU A 19 5.97 41.62 7.76
N PRO A 20 6.81 41.17 8.73
CA PRO A 20 8.20 41.61 8.83
C PRO A 20 9.03 41.29 7.58
N LEU A 21 8.69 40.22 6.84
CA LEU A 21 9.38 39.88 5.59
C LEU A 21 9.10 40.93 4.51
N ILE A 22 7.85 41.34 4.35
CA ILE A 22 7.48 42.40 3.40
C ILE A 22 8.14 43.72 3.80
N GLU A 23 8.10 44.08 5.09
CA GLU A 23 8.74 45.30 5.59
C GLU A 23 10.25 45.31 5.32
N THR A 24 10.94 44.20 5.59
CA THR A 24 12.38 44.08 5.35
C THR A 24 12.74 44.22 3.86
N ILE A 25 11.91 43.68 2.97
CA ILE A 25 12.12 43.81 1.51
C ILE A 25 11.86 45.24 1.04
N GLU A 26 10.80 45.88 1.56
CA GLU A 26 10.47 47.27 1.25
C GLU A 26 11.53 48.25 1.76
N ASP A 27 12.07 48.03 2.97
CA ASP A 27 13.15 48.82 3.55
C ASP A 27 14.46 48.70 2.74
N ALA A 28 14.66 47.57 2.05
CA ALA A 28 15.76 47.37 1.11
C ALA A 28 15.52 48.03 -0.28
N GLY A 29 14.39 48.70 -0.49
CA GLY A 29 14.07 49.46 -1.70
C GLY A 29 13.34 48.66 -2.79
N TYR A 30 12.80 47.49 -2.47
CA TYR A 30 12.05 46.65 -3.40
C TYR A 30 10.54 46.65 -3.10
N GLU A 31 9.73 46.16 -4.02
CA GLU A 31 8.30 45.96 -3.77
C GLU A 31 8.04 44.54 -3.27
N ALA A 32 7.08 44.37 -2.37
CA ALA A 32 6.61 43.04 -1.95
C ALA A 32 5.11 43.04 -1.64
N TYR A 33 4.44 41.95 -1.98
CA TYR A 33 2.99 41.78 -1.78
C TYR A 33 2.68 40.33 -1.39
N PHE A 34 1.65 40.15 -0.57
CA PHE A 34 0.98 38.86 -0.46
C PHE A 34 0.22 38.57 -1.74
N VAL A 35 0.27 37.34 -2.24
CA VAL A 35 -0.33 36.94 -3.53
C VAL A 35 -0.92 35.54 -3.46
N GLY A 36 -1.70 35.16 -4.47
CA GLY A 36 -2.11 33.77 -4.68
C GLY A 36 -3.22 33.29 -3.74
N GLY A 37 -3.11 32.04 -3.31
CA GLY A 37 -4.17 31.33 -2.59
C GLY A 37 -4.56 32.01 -1.28
N GLY A 38 -3.59 32.47 -0.48
CA GLY A 38 -3.87 33.13 0.80
C GLY A 38 -4.70 34.41 0.65
N VAL A 39 -4.48 35.20 -0.41
CA VAL A 39 -5.28 36.42 -0.67
C VAL A 39 -6.70 36.05 -1.07
N ARG A 40 -6.87 35.07 -1.98
CA ARG A 40 -8.19 34.54 -2.36
C ARG A 40 -8.95 34.00 -1.15
N ASP A 41 -8.27 33.21 -0.32
CA ASP A 41 -8.88 32.52 0.82
C ASP A 41 -9.29 33.53 1.90
N THR A 42 -8.49 34.58 2.11
CA THR A 42 -8.89 35.73 2.93
C THR A 42 -10.17 36.38 2.41
N LEU A 43 -10.27 36.66 1.11
CA LEU A 43 -11.46 37.26 0.51
C LEU A 43 -12.70 36.35 0.59
N LEU A 44 -12.48 35.04 0.69
CA LEU A 44 -13.53 34.04 0.86
C LEU A 44 -13.87 33.73 2.33
N ASN A 45 -13.20 34.38 3.29
CA ASN A 45 -13.26 34.04 4.72
C ASN A 45 -12.95 32.56 5.00
N LEU A 46 -11.98 32.00 4.29
CA LEU A 46 -11.42 30.68 4.50
C LEU A 46 -10.11 30.76 5.28
N SER A 47 -9.74 29.68 5.96
CA SER A 47 -8.42 29.56 6.59
C SER A 47 -7.33 29.55 5.53
N ILE A 48 -6.27 30.32 5.75
CA ILE A 48 -5.09 30.36 4.88
C ILE A 48 -4.22 29.13 5.19
N SER A 49 -3.91 28.33 4.18
CA SER A 49 -2.97 27.21 4.35
C SER A 49 -1.52 27.66 4.27
N ASP A 50 -1.23 28.53 3.31
CA ASP A 50 0.12 28.96 2.97
C ASP A 50 0.14 30.45 2.58
N VAL A 51 1.21 31.15 2.94
CA VAL A 51 1.42 32.56 2.63
C VAL A 51 2.53 32.69 1.59
N ASP A 52 2.13 33.04 0.37
CA ASP A 52 3.06 33.33 -0.72
C ASP A 52 3.33 34.84 -0.81
N ILE A 53 4.62 35.20 -0.90
CA ILE A 53 5.05 36.59 -1.11
C ILE A 53 5.64 36.70 -2.52
N ALA A 54 5.20 37.71 -3.27
CA ALA A 54 5.85 38.08 -4.52
C ALA A 54 6.56 39.42 -4.38
N SER A 55 7.78 39.51 -4.91
CA SER A 55 8.62 40.69 -4.78
C SER A 55 9.27 41.12 -6.10
N SER A 56 9.55 42.41 -6.25
CA SER A 56 10.40 42.87 -7.34
C SER A 56 11.86 42.47 -7.15
N ALA A 57 12.31 42.12 -5.94
CA ALA A 57 13.67 41.65 -5.65
C ALA A 57 13.96 40.28 -6.29
N THR A 58 15.11 40.16 -6.96
CA THR A 58 15.64 38.92 -7.55
C THR A 58 16.08 37.93 -6.47
N PRO A 59 16.26 36.62 -6.78
CA PRO A 59 16.69 35.64 -5.79
C PRO A 59 17.99 36.03 -5.08
N ASP A 60 18.97 36.53 -5.83
CA ASP A 60 20.26 36.98 -5.28
C ASP A 60 20.10 38.21 -4.37
N GLU A 61 19.15 39.10 -4.67
CA GLU A 61 18.82 40.25 -3.81
C GLU A 61 18.12 39.78 -2.52
N ILE A 62 17.17 38.85 -2.62
CA ILE A 62 16.51 38.24 -1.45
C ILE A 62 17.51 37.53 -0.53
N GLN A 63 18.46 36.77 -1.09
CA GLN A 63 19.51 36.11 -0.31
C GLN A 63 20.47 37.09 0.39
N ARG A 64 20.62 38.31 -0.13
CA ARG A 64 21.40 39.37 0.53
C ARG A 64 20.60 40.07 1.64
N ILE A 65 19.27 40.14 1.49
CA ILE A 65 18.37 40.77 2.46
C ILE A 65 18.20 39.87 3.69
N PHE A 66 18.06 38.55 3.50
CA PHE A 66 17.76 37.62 4.58
C PHE A 66 18.94 36.72 4.97
N PRO A 67 19.19 36.52 6.28
CA PRO A 67 20.35 35.76 6.75
C PRO A 67 20.24 34.25 6.55
N ILE A 68 19.02 33.70 6.56
CA ILE A 68 18.76 32.26 6.44
C ILE A 68 17.78 32.04 5.29
N THR A 69 18.29 31.51 4.19
CA THR A 69 17.52 31.21 2.98
C THR A 69 17.82 29.79 2.50
N PHE A 70 16.86 29.18 1.82
CA PHE A 70 16.98 27.86 1.22
C PHE A 70 16.65 27.91 -0.27
N ASP A 71 17.47 27.20 -1.05
CA ASP A 71 17.40 27.19 -2.51
C ASP A 71 16.43 26.11 -2.97
N VAL A 72 15.13 26.41 -2.93
CA VAL A 72 14.08 25.44 -3.29
C VAL A 72 13.62 25.60 -4.74
N GLY A 73 14.03 26.68 -5.41
CA GLY A 73 13.67 26.92 -6.80
C GLY A 73 14.28 28.17 -7.42
N ILE A 74 15.54 28.50 -7.15
CA ILE A 74 16.20 29.70 -7.72
C ILE A 74 16.06 29.78 -9.24
N LYS A 75 16.16 28.63 -9.94
CA LYS A 75 15.96 28.55 -11.40
C LYS A 75 14.58 29.05 -11.86
N HIS A 76 13.63 29.12 -10.94
CA HIS A 76 12.27 29.58 -11.16
C HIS A 76 11.97 30.91 -10.44
N GLY A 77 12.95 31.52 -9.77
CA GLY A 77 12.76 32.78 -9.06
C GLY A 77 12.17 32.65 -7.66
N THR A 78 12.13 31.46 -7.07
CA THR A 78 11.58 31.24 -5.72
C THR A 78 12.69 30.93 -4.72
N VAL A 79 12.69 31.67 -3.61
CA VAL A 79 13.60 31.49 -2.46
C VAL A 79 12.74 31.25 -1.23
N MET A 80 13.07 30.23 -0.44
CA MET A 80 12.44 30.03 0.86
C MET A 80 13.23 30.81 1.92
N VAL A 81 12.52 31.60 2.71
CA VAL A 81 13.11 32.41 3.79
C VAL A 81 12.62 31.91 5.13
N LEU A 82 13.53 31.70 6.09
CA LEU A 82 13.17 31.33 7.46
C LEU A 82 12.93 32.59 8.30
N ASN A 83 11.74 32.71 8.88
CA ASN A 83 11.38 33.76 9.82
C ASN A 83 10.71 33.15 11.06
N ASP A 84 11.25 33.39 12.26
CA ASP A 84 10.70 32.90 13.54
C ASP A 84 10.29 31.41 13.56
N LYS A 85 11.13 30.56 12.95
CA LYS A 85 10.96 29.09 12.81
C LYS A 85 9.92 28.63 11.79
N GLU A 86 9.31 29.54 11.05
CA GLU A 86 8.43 29.25 9.91
C GLU A 86 9.13 29.61 8.60
N THR A 87 8.83 28.88 7.54
CA THR A 87 9.41 29.12 6.22
C THR A 87 8.38 29.73 5.28
N TYR A 88 8.78 30.76 4.56
CA TYR A 88 7.93 31.49 3.62
C TYR A 88 8.51 31.44 2.21
N GLU A 89 7.65 31.21 1.21
CA GLU A 89 8.06 31.26 -0.19
C GLU A 89 8.00 32.70 -0.72
N ILE A 90 9.18 33.22 -1.08
CA ILE A 90 9.30 34.53 -1.72
C ILE A 90 9.67 34.32 -3.18
N THR A 91 8.79 34.75 -4.09
CA THR A 91 8.97 34.60 -5.53
C THR A 91 9.19 35.95 -6.21
N THR A 92 10.30 36.09 -6.92
CA THR A 92 10.57 37.26 -7.76
C THR A 92 9.52 37.39 -8.87
N PHE A 93 9.06 38.62 -9.12
CA PHE A 93 8.19 38.93 -10.24
C PHE A 93 8.82 38.44 -11.54
N ARG A 94 8.01 37.73 -12.31
CA ARG A 94 8.48 37.11 -13.54
C ARG A 94 7.42 37.12 -14.61
N THR A 95 7.88 37.05 -15.85
CA THR A 95 7.05 36.72 -17.01
C THR A 95 7.38 35.31 -17.48
N GLU A 96 6.47 34.71 -18.23
CA GLU A 96 6.77 33.44 -18.88
C GLU A 96 7.39 33.73 -20.26
N SER A 97 8.62 33.26 -20.46
CA SER A 97 9.30 33.30 -21.75
C SER A 97 8.61 32.36 -22.74
N LYS A 98 8.74 32.63 -24.04
CA LYS A 98 8.13 31.80 -25.10
C LYS A 98 8.59 30.34 -24.94
N TYR A 99 7.63 29.47 -24.67
CA TYR A 99 7.85 28.04 -24.48
C TYR A 99 8.29 27.36 -25.77
N GLU A 100 9.47 26.72 -25.76
CA GLU A 100 9.76 25.62 -26.69
C GLU A 100 9.34 24.30 -26.01
N LYS A 101 8.37 23.58 -26.62
CA LYS A 101 7.93 22.21 -26.26
C LYS A 101 6.92 22.03 -25.11
N PHE A 102 6.05 23.01 -24.81
CA PHE A 102 4.92 22.85 -23.85
C PHE A 102 5.34 22.41 -22.43
N ARG A 103 6.54 22.81 -22.00
CA ARG A 103 7.14 22.49 -20.69
C ARG A 103 7.64 23.76 -20.03
N ARG A 104 7.49 23.90 -18.69
CA ARG A 104 8.02 25.02 -17.90
C ARG A 104 9.40 25.49 -18.42
N PRO A 105 9.63 26.80 -18.66
CA PRO A 105 10.84 27.27 -19.32
C PRO A 105 12.07 26.99 -18.45
N GLU A 106 13.20 26.68 -19.10
CA GLU A 106 14.50 26.54 -18.39
C GLU A 106 15.03 27.88 -17.86
N LYS A 107 14.54 29.00 -18.41
CA LYS A 107 14.90 30.36 -17.99
C LYS A 107 13.64 31.20 -17.80
N VAL A 108 13.56 31.81 -16.62
CA VAL A 108 12.50 32.75 -16.24
C VAL A 108 13.01 34.16 -16.45
N ASP A 109 12.23 35.00 -17.12
CA ASP A 109 12.55 36.41 -17.30
C ASP A 109 11.99 37.22 -16.12
N TYR A 110 12.89 37.70 -15.26
CA TYR A 110 12.52 38.56 -14.14
C TYR A 110 12.08 39.93 -14.63
N VAL A 111 10.98 40.41 -14.07
CA VAL A 111 10.45 41.74 -14.33
C VAL A 111 10.36 42.50 -13.01
N ARG A 112 10.20 43.82 -13.07
CA ARG A 112 9.99 44.64 -11.86
C ARG A 112 8.53 45.07 -11.69
N SER A 113 7.63 44.66 -12.60
CA SER A 113 6.20 45.00 -12.57
C SER A 113 5.37 43.88 -11.94
N LEU A 114 4.64 44.19 -10.87
CA LEU A 114 3.66 43.30 -10.27
C LEU A 114 2.57 42.89 -11.28
N GLN A 115 2.10 43.84 -12.10
CA GLN A 115 1.02 43.57 -13.05
C GLN A 115 1.41 42.51 -14.08
N GLU A 116 2.67 42.51 -14.53
CA GLU A 116 3.19 41.47 -15.45
C GLU A 116 3.30 40.10 -14.75
N ASP A 117 3.63 40.06 -13.45
CA ASP A 117 3.60 38.80 -12.68
C ASP A 117 2.18 38.27 -12.49
N LEU A 118 1.21 39.14 -12.20
CA LEU A 118 -0.19 38.75 -12.04
C LEU A 118 -0.79 38.28 -13.37
N LYS A 119 -0.39 38.86 -14.51
CA LYS A 119 -0.88 38.54 -15.86
C LYS A 119 -0.61 37.10 -16.28
N ARG A 120 0.50 36.52 -15.83
CA ARG A 120 0.90 35.14 -16.15
C ARG A 120 0.27 34.10 -15.21
N ARG A 121 -0.57 34.50 -14.25
CA ARG A 121 -1.20 33.55 -13.32
C ARG A 121 -2.30 32.76 -14.03
N ASP A 122 -2.70 31.66 -13.40
CA ASP A 122 -3.64 30.73 -14.00
C ASP A 122 -5.05 31.31 -14.09
N PHE A 123 -5.59 31.78 -12.97
CA PHE A 123 -6.96 32.28 -12.86
C PHE A 123 -7.03 33.64 -12.17
N THR A 124 -8.02 34.45 -12.55
CA THR A 124 -8.26 35.81 -12.02
C THR A 124 -8.35 35.82 -10.49
N ILE A 125 -9.04 34.84 -9.91
CA ILE A 125 -9.19 34.67 -8.47
C ILE A 125 -7.86 34.43 -7.72
N ASN A 126 -6.80 34.02 -8.42
CA ASN A 126 -5.45 33.84 -7.86
C ASN A 126 -4.48 34.97 -8.29
N ALA A 127 -4.96 35.91 -9.10
CA ALA A 127 -4.21 37.04 -9.66
C ALA A 127 -4.47 38.35 -8.91
N ILE A 128 -4.71 38.24 -7.60
CA ILE A 128 -4.93 39.34 -6.68
C ILE A 128 -3.71 39.47 -5.77
N ALA A 129 -3.28 40.71 -5.52
CA ALA A 129 -2.19 41.03 -4.61
C ALA A 129 -2.68 41.92 -3.46
N LEU A 130 -2.07 41.77 -2.29
CA LEU A 130 -2.38 42.52 -1.07
C LEU A 130 -1.11 43.13 -0.50
N SER A 131 -1.08 44.46 -0.34
CA SER A 131 0.05 45.17 0.29
C SER A 131 0.04 45.04 1.80
N ARG A 132 1.17 45.36 2.46
CA ARG A 132 1.25 45.42 3.93
C ARG A 132 0.28 46.41 4.57
N THR A 133 -0.10 47.46 3.84
CA THR A 133 -1.06 48.48 4.30
C THR A 133 -2.52 48.03 4.13
N GLY A 134 -2.75 46.85 3.54
CA GLY A 134 -4.08 46.31 3.31
C GLY A 134 -4.66 46.63 1.95
N VAL A 135 -3.96 47.37 1.09
CA VAL A 135 -4.49 47.77 -0.22
C VAL A 135 -4.50 46.58 -1.16
N ILE A 136 -5.67 46.30 -1.73
CA ILE A 136 -5.83 45.26 -2.75
C ILE A 136 -5.45 45.80 -4.12
N LYS A 137 -4.61 45.06 -4.84
CA LYS A 137 -4.27 45.26 -6.24
C LYS A 137 -4.86 44.10 -7.05
N ASP A 138 -5.90 44.42 -7.82
CA ASP A 138 -6.67 43.45 -8.62
C ASP A 138 -6.85 43.95 -10.06
N PRO A 139 -5.82 43.82 -10.91
CA PRO A 139 -5.87 44.32 -12.29
C PRO A 139 -6.65 43.43 -13.27
N PHE A 140 -7.17 42.28 -12.82
CA PHE A 140 -7.84 41.27 -13.66
C PHE A 140 -9.21 40.85 -13.13
N ASP A 141 -9.86 41.71 -12.35
CA ASP A 141 -11.23 41.56 -11.84
C ASP A 141 -11.47 40.27 -11.01
N GLY A 142 -10.44 39.77 -10.34
CA GLY A 142 -10.50 38.54 -9.54
C GLY A 142 -11.50 38.60 -8.39
N GLN A 143 -11.69 39.77 -7.77
CA GLN A 143 -12.70 39.95 -6.72
C GLN A 143 -14.14 39.86 -7.25
N GLU A 144 -14.41 40.33 -8.48
CA GLU A 144 -15.73 40.19 -9.11
C GLU A 144 -15.98 38.71 -9.46
N ASP A 145 -14.97 38.00 -9.98
CA ASP A 145 -15.08 36.55 -10.25
C ASP A 145 -15.24 35.73 -8.95
N ILE A 146 -14.57 36.11 -7.84
CA ILE A 146 -14.79 35.50 -6.51
C ILE A 146 -16.25 35.63 -6.08
N LYS A 147 -16.82 36.82 -6.24
CA LYS A 147 -18.22 37.12 -5.87
C LYS A 147 -19.22 36.39 -6.78
N ALA A 148 -18.91 36.30 -8.07
CA ALA A 148 -19.67 35.52 -9.04
C ALA A 148 -19.50 34.00 -8.88
N LYS A 149 -18.56 33.55 -8.00
CA LYS A 149 -18.16 32.15 -7.84
C LYS A 149 -17.72 31.52 -9.17
N LEU A 150 -16.91 32.24 -9.91
CA LEU A 150 -16.44 31.89 -11.25
C LEU A 150 -14.92 31.68 -11.26
N ILE A 151 -14.47 30.64 -11.95
CA ILE A 151 -13.07 30.40 -12.27
C ILE A 151 -12.86 30.79 -13.73
N ARG A 152 -12.11 31.87 -13.94
CA ARG A 152 -11.79 32.44 -15.26
C ARG A 152 -10.28 32.51 -15.44
N ALA A 153 -9.78 32.12 -16.61
CA ALA A 153 -8.35 32.26 -16.92
C ALA A 153 -7.94 33.74 -16.98
N VAL A 154 -6.68 34.05 -16.61
CA VAL A 154 -6.17 35.42 -16.77
C VAL A 154 -5.87 35.70 -18.24
N GLY A 155 -6.58 36.66 -18.83
CA GLY A 155 -6.43 37.00 -20.24
C GLY A 155 -6.97 35.89 -21.15
N ASN A 156 -6.20 35.48 -22.16
CA ASN A 156 -6.64 34.46 -23.12
C ASN A 156 -6.43 33.03 -22.56
N PRO A 157 -7.48 32.21 -22.38
CA PRO A 157 -7.36 30.87 -21.80
C PRO A 157 -6.51 29.92 -22.65
N VAL A 158 -6.55 30.05 -23.98
CA VAL A 158 -5.75 29.21 -24.90
C VAL A 158 -4.25 29.46 -24.70
N GLU A 159 -3.85 30.73 -24.56
CA GLU A 159 -2.45 31.06 -24.25
C GLU A 159 -2.04 30.49 -22.89
N ARG A 160 -2.90 30.67 -21.87
CA ARG A 160 -2.63 30.18 -20.51
C ARG A 160 -2.45 28.65 -20.47
N PHE A 161 -3.24 27.87 -21.22
CA PHE A 161 -3.12 26.41 -21.23
C PHE A 161 -1.99 25.89 -22.13
N ARG A 162 -1.59 26.64 -23.16
CA ARG A 162 -0.41 26.32 -23.97
C ARG A 162 0.90 26.55 -23.21
N GLU A 163 0.90 27.54 -22.32
CA GLU A 163 2.00 27.83 -21.39
C GLU A 163 2.22 26.69 -20.39
N ASP A 164 1.21 26.37 -19.57
CA ASP A 164 1.26 25.23 -18.64
C ASP A 164 -0.07 24.46 -18.68
N ALA A 165 -0.08 23.33 -19.40
CA ALA A 165 -1.25 22.49 -19.54
C ALA A 165 -1.74 21.92 -18.19
N LEU A 166 -0.93 21.93 -17.13
CA LEU A 166 -1.37 21.55 -15.79
C LEU A 166 -2.46 22.51 -15.24
N ARG A 167 -2.55 23.75 -15.75
CA ARG A 167 -3.59 24.70 -15.34
C ARG A 167 -5.00 24.16 -15.60
N MET A 168 -5.19 23.30 -16.60
CA MET A 168 -6.46 22.61 -16.84
C MET A 168 -6.83 21.66 -15.68
N MET A 169 -5.87 20.90 -15.15
CA MET A 169 -6.07 20.07 -13.96
C MET A 169 -6.35 20.92 -12.72
N ARG A 170 -5.66 22.06 -12.57
CA ARG A 170 -5.92 23.03 -11.49
C ARG A 170 -7.34 23.58 -11.57
N ALA A 171 -7.87 23.80 -12.77
CA ALA A 171 -9.26 24.22 -12.98
C ALA A 171 -10.23 23.19 -12.35
N ALA A 172 -10.06 21.91 -12.69
CA ALA A 172 -10.85 20.82 -12.12
C ALA A 172 -10.68 20.71 -10.58
N ARG A 173 -9.45 20.87 -10.09
CA ARG A 173 -9.17 20.93 -8.64
C ARG A 173 -9.91 22.09 -7.98
N PHE A 174 -9.88 23.30 -8.55
CA PHE A 174 -10.51 24.47 -7.96
C PHE A 174 -12.04 24.38 -7.97
N VAL A 175 -12.65 23.78 -8.99
CA VAL A 175 -14.07 23.42 -8.97
C VAL A 175 -14.36 22.53 -7.75
N SER A 176 -13.50 21.53 -7.49
CA SER A 176 -13.64 20.65 -6.33
C SER A 176 -13.45 21.37 -4.99
N GLN A 177 -12.40 22.18 -4.85
CA GLN A 177 -12.05 22.83 -3.59
C GLN A 177 -12.96 24.02 -3.26
N LEU A 178 -13.31 24.83 -4.25
CA LEU A 178 -14.05 26.08 -4.07
C LEU A 178 -15.55 25.92 -4.38
N GLY A 179 -15.97 24.90 -5.12
CA GLY A 179 -17.37 24.78 -5.55
C GLY A 179 -17.81 25.92 -6.47
N PHE A 180 -16.86 26.48 -7.21
CA PHE A 180 -17.09 27.52 -8.21
C PHE A 180 -17.37 26.88 -9.57
N GLU A 181 -18.07 27.61 -10.42
CA GLU A 181 -18.27 27.23 -11.83
C GLU A 181 -17.09 27.75 -12.68
N ILE A 182 -16.85 27.12 -13.82
CA ILE A 182 -15.81 27.55 -14.77
C ILE A 182 -16.46 28.41 -15.86
N GLU A 183 -15.80 29.51 -16.20
CA GLU A 183 -16.22 30.39 -17.27
C GLU A 183 -16.24 29.68 -18.64
N ALA A 184 -17.23 30.01 -19.49
CA ALA A 184 -17.51 29.24 -20.71
C ALA A 184 -16.32 29.16 -21.66
N GLU A 185 -15.67 30.28 -21.98
CA GLU A 185 -14.49 30.33 -22.87
C GLU A 185 -13.32 29.55 -22.26
N THR A 186 -13.12 29.68 -20.94
CA THR A 186 -12.12 28.90 -20.20
C THR A 186 -12.41 27.40 -20.30
N LYS A 187 -13.68 26.97 -20.14
CA LYS A 187 -14.09 25.57 -20.25
C LYS A 187 -13.88 25.02 -21.66
N GLU A 188 -14.28 25.76 -22.68
CA GLU A 188 -14.08 25.38 -24.10
C GLU A 188 -12.60 25.20 -24.41
N ALA A 189 -11.76 26.13 -23.94
CA ALA A 189 -10.31 26.01 -24.09
C ALA A 189 -9.74 24.77 -23.39
N VAL A 190 -10.30 24.32 -22.24
CA VAL A 190 -9.89 23.03 -21.65
C VAL A 190 -10.25 21.87 -22.58
N VAL A 191 -11.48 21.85 -23.12
CA VAL A 191 -11.94 20.78 -24.01
C VAL A 191 -11.04 20.66 -25.24
N ASP A 192 -10.68 21.78 -25.87
CA ASP A 192 -9.88 21.78 -27.09
C ASP A 192 -8.41 21.42 -26.84
N TYR A 193 -7.86 21.81 -25.69
CA TYR A 193 -6.43 21.69 -25.39
C TYR A 193 -6.07 20.60 -24.38
N HIS A 194 -7.04 19.82 -23.85
CA HIS A 194 -6.76 18.69 -22.96
C HIS A 194 -5.67 17.73 -23.45
N PRO A 195 -5.44 17.46 -24.77
CA PRO A 195 -4.38 16.55 -25.20
C PRO A 195 -2.97 17.04 -24.83
N LEU A 196 -2.79 18.34 -24.58
CA LEU A 196 -1.52 18.90 -24.11
C LEU A 196 -1.12 18.37 -22.72
N LEU A 197 -2.08 17.87 -21.93
CA LEU A 197 -1.81 17.29 -20.62
C LEU A 197 -0.86 16.08 -20.72
N SER A 198 -0.83 15.38 -21.85
CA SER A 198 0.13 14.29 -22.14
C SER A 198 1.60 14.72 -22.12
N LYS A 199 1.88 16.03 -22.19
CA LYS A 199 3.24 16.59 -22.11
C LYS A 199 3.69 16.91 -20.68
N ILE A 200 2.78 16.82 -19.71
CA ILE A 200 3.04 17.12 -18.31
C ILE A 200 3.52 15.87 -17.57
N ALA A 201 4.48 16.04 -16.67
CA ALA A 201 4.96 14.97 -15.80
C ALA A 201 3.80 14.44 -14.93
N ILE A 202 3.65 13.10 -14.89
CA ILE A 202 2.52 12.45 -14.22
C ILE A 202 2.49 12.74 -12.72
N GLU A 203 3.64 12.93 -12.08
CA GLU A 203 3.75 13.31 -10.67
C GLU A 203 2.96 14.60 -10.37
N ARG A 204 3.04 15.60 -11.27
CA ARG A 204 2.29 16.85 -11.14
C ARG A 204 0.80 16.66 -11.39
N VAL A 205 0.43 15.82 -12.37
CA VAL A 205 -0.97 15.48 -12.65
C VAL A 205 -1.59 14.75 -11.45
N ARG A 206 -0.85 13.82 -10.85
CA ARG A 206 -1.24 13.08 -9.63
C ARG A 206 -1.54 14.02 -8.48
N GLU A 207 -0.66 14.99 -8.20
CA GLU A 207 -0.86 15.95 -7.10
C GLU A 207 -2.15 16.76 -7.25
N GLU A 208 -2.43 17.24 -8.46
CA GLU A 208 -3.67 17.97 -8.74
C GLU A 208 -4.90 17.04 -8.65
N PHE A 209 -4.78 15.79 -9.12
CA PHE A 209 -5.85 14.80 -9.07
C PHE A 209 -6.19 14.38 -7.63
N VAL A 210 -5.20 14.13 -6.77
CA VAL A 210 -5.44 13.81 -5.36
C VAL A 210 -6.13 14.98 -4.65
N LYS A 211 -5.68 16.21 -4.88
CA LYS A 211 -6.33 17.41 -4.33
C LYS A 211 -7.75 17.62 -4.86
N LEU A 212 -8.03 17.21 -6.11
CA LEU A 212 -9.38 17.19 -6.67
C LEU A 212 -10.25 16.18 -5.90
N LEU A 213 -9.79 14.95 -5.69
CA LEU A 213 -10.55 13.92 -4.97
C LEU A 213 -10.84 14.30 -3.52
N MET A 214 -9.93 15.01 -2.86
CA MET A 214 -10.06 15.46 -1.46
C MET A 214 -10.84 16.78 -1.31
N GLY A 215 -11.27 17.41 -2.41
CA GLY A 215 -11.99 18.68 -2.36
C GLY A 215 -13.45 18.53 -1.91
N ARG A 216 -13.97 19.56 -1.23
CA ARG A 216 -15.33 19.58 -0.66
C ARG A 216 -16.44 19.26 -1.67
N ASN A 217 -16.26 19.72 -2.91
CA ASN A 217 -17.15 19.51 -4.04
C ASN A 217 -16.53 18.54 -5.05
N ARG A 218 -16.02 17.39 -4.58
CA ARG A 218 -15.49 16.30 -5.43
C ARG A 218 -16.41 16.00 -6.62
N LYS A 219 -17.72 15.94 -6.37
CA LYS A 219 -18.73 15.69 -7.42
C LYS A 219 -18.61 16.69 -8.57
N GLY A 220 -18.57 17.99 -8.28
CA GLY A 220 -18.40 19.03 -9.30
C GLY A 220 -17.04 18.94 -10.00
N GLY A 221 -15.97 18.71 -9.25
CA GLY A 221 -14.62 18.58 -9.82
C GLY A 221 -14.48 17.40 -10.77
N LEU A 222 -14.96 16.21 -10.38
CA LEU A 222 -14.95 15.02 -11.23
C LEU A 222 -15.91 15.16 -12.42
N LYS A 223 -17.08 15.77 -12.24
CA LYS A 223 -17.98 16.08 -13.35
C LYS A 223 -17.28 16.96 -14.40
N PHE A 224 -16.63 18.04 -13.98
CA PHE A 224 -15.86 18.89 -14.89
C PHE A 224 -14.72 18.12 -15.56
N PHE A 225 -13.98 17.32 -14.80
CA PHE A 225 -12.86 16.49 -15.29
C PHE A 225 -13.30 15.49 -16.38
N VAL A 226 -14.50 14.92 -16.24
CA VAL A 226 -15.11 14.01 -17.22
C VAL A 226 -15.64 14.78 -18.44
N GLU A 227 -16.43 15.84 -18.24
CA GLU A 227 -17.00 16.66 -19.33
C GLU A 227 -15.92 17.29 -20.22
N THR A 228 -14.78 17.65 -19.64
CA THR A 228 -13.65 18.26 -20.36
C THR A 228 -12.67 17.25 -20.92
N ARG A 229 -12.92 15.94 -20.78
CA ARG A 229 -12.09 14.85 -21.33
C ARG A 229 -10.66 14.80 -20.79
N LEU A 230 -10.34 15.54 -19.73
CA LEU A 230 -9.01 15.53 -19.10
C LEU A 230 -8.59 14.12 -18.67
N PHE A 231 -9.55 13.32 -18.20
CA PHE A 231 -9.31 11.94 -17.75
C PHE A 231 -8.70 11.02 -18.82
N HIS A 232 -8.92 11.29 -20.11
CA HIS A 232 -8.34 10.47 -21.18
C HIS A 232 -6.81 10.49 -21.20
N MET A 233 -6.21 11.57 -20.70
CA MET A 233 -4.76 11.75 -20.65
C MET A 233 -4.14 11.15 -19.38
N CYS A 234 -4.96 10.61 -18.47
CA CYS A 234 -4.51 10.03 -17.21
C CYS A 234 -4.25 8.52 -17.34
N PRO A 235 -3.20 7.97 -16.68
CA PRO A 235 -2.89 6.55 -16.74
C PRO A 235 -4.03 5.66 -16.22
N GLY A 236 -4.49 4.71 -17.05
CA GLY A 236 -5.50 3.72 -16.65
C GLY A 236 -6.94 4.24 -16.59
N PHE A 237 -7.19 5.46 -17.05
CA PHE A 237 -8.51 6.10 -17.04
C PHE A 237 -9.23 6.00 -18.39
N GLN A 238 -8.58 5.42 -19.41
CA GLN A 238 -9.18 5.23 -20.72
C GLN A 238 -10.46 4.39 -20.58
N ASN A 239 -11.58 4.93 -21.04
CA ASN A 239 -12.91 4.32 -20.96
C ASN A 239 -13.50 4.16 -19.54
N LYS A 240 -13.02 4.92 -18.56
CA LYS A 240 -13.50 4.87 -17.16
C LYS A 240 -14.53 5.95 -16.81
N HIS A 241 -15.36 6.35 -17.78
CA HIS A 241 -16.29 7.46 -17.61
C HIS A 241 -17.35 7.16 -16.54
N GLU A 242 -17.96 5.97 -16.58
CA GLU A 242 -19.01 5.57 -15.63
C GLU A 242 -18.45 5.42 -14.22
N GLU A 243 -17.29 4.77 -14.07
CA GLU A 243 -16.65 4.56 -12.77
C GLU A 243 -16.20 5.88 -12.13
N LEU A 244 -15.80 6.88 -12.93
CA LEU A 244 -15.50 8.22 -12.43
C LEU A 244 -16.76 8.95 -11.96
N ILE A 245 -17.93 8.71 -12.58
CA ILE A 245 -19.21 9.24 -12.11
C ILE A 245 -19.60 8.58 -10.79
N ASP A 246 -19.45 7.27 -10.66
CA ASP A 246 -19.74 6.56 -9.42
C ASP A 246 -18.84 7.04 -8.27
N LEU A 247 -17.55 7.22 -8.54
CA LEU A 247 -16.60 7.83 -7.61
C LEU A 247 -16.99 9.27 -7.22
N ALA A 248 -17.55 10.03 -8.17
CA ALA A 248 -18.06 11.38 -7.92
C ALA A 248 -19.29 11.39 -7.01
N LEU A 249 -20.10 10.34 -7.05
CA LEU A 249 -21.32 10.17 -6.26
C LEU A 249 -21.09 9.46 -4.92
N PHE A 250 -19.91 8.88 -4.69
CA PHE A 250 -19.56 8.30 -3.40
C PHE A 250 -19.86 9.30 -2.27
N PRO A 251 -20.52 8.92 -1.16
CA PRO A 251 -21.04 9.90 -0.21
C PRO A 251 -19.98 10.42 0.79
N MET A 252 -18.88 9.70 0.97
CA MET A 252 -17.84 10.05 1.94
C MET A 252 -16.82 11.04 1.37
N GLN A 253 -16.32 11.95 2.21
CA GLN A 253 -15.19 12.83 1.90
C GLN A 253 -13.87 12.10 2.17
N PHE A 254 -12.90 12.24 1.27
CA PHE A 254 -11.58 11.64 1.45
C PHE A 254 -10.70 12.57 2.29
N LYS A 255 -10.22 12.07 3.43
CA LYS A 255 -9.30 12.80 4.31
C LYS A 255 -7.83 12.58 3.94
N THR A 256 -7.54 11.53 3.18
CA THR A 256 -6.18 11.04 2.90
C THR A 256 -6.06 10.62 1.43
N SER A 257 -4.83 10.58 0.93
CA SER A 257 -4.53 9.99 -0.38
C SER A 257 -4.86 8.49 -0.42
N LEU A 258 -4.65 7.78 0.70
CA LEU A 258 -4.88 6.34 0.84
C LEU A 258 -6.35 5.97 0.56
N SER A 259 -7.30 6.59 1.27
CA SER A 259 -8.74 6.39 1.05
C SER A 259 -9.16 6.74 -0.38
N ALA A 260 -8.67 7.86 -0.92
CA ALA A 260 -9.00 8.30 -2.28
C ALA A 260 -8.57 7.26 -3.34
N TRP A 261 -7.33 6.77 -3.28
CA TRP A 261 -6.83 5.74 -4.21
C TRP A 261 -7.51 4.39 -3.99
N THR A 262 -7.73 4.00 -2.74
CA THR A 262 -8.37 2.72 -2.41
C THR A 262 -9.79 2.64 -2.96
N THR A 263 -10.58 3.70 -2.78
CA THR A 263 -11.93 3.80 -3.35
C THR A 263 -11.92 3.85 -4.87
N LEU A 264 -10.95 4.54 -5.48
CA LEU A 264 -10.79 4.57 -6.92
C LEU A 264 -10.54 3.17 -7.48
N LEU A 265 -9.60 2.41 -6.91
CA LEU A 265 -9.30 1.04 -7.34
C LEU A 265 -10.54 0.13 -7.24
N TYR A 266 -11.36 0.32 -6.21
CA TYR A 266 -12.64 -0.38 -6.07
C TYR A 266 -13.60 -0.07 -7.21
N PHE A 267 -13.93 1.20 -7.44
CA PHE A 267 -14.86 1.56 -8.52
C PHE A 267 -14.34 1.14 -9.90
N PHE A 268 -13.03 1.25 -10.11
CA PHE A 268 -12.41 0.85 -11.38
C PHE A 268 -12.34 -0.67 -11.56
N SER A 269 -12.65 -1.45 -10.52
CA SER A 269 -12.56 -2.90 -10.48
C SER A 269 -11.18 -3.41 -10.91
N VAL A 270 -10.12 -2.77 -10.40
CA VAL A 270 -8.74 -3.12 -10.77
C VAL A 270 -8.37 -4.48 -10.16
N PRO A 271 -7.99 -5.50 -10.96
CA PRO A 271 -7.57 -6.80 -10.43
C PRO A 271 -6.35 -6.65 -9.51
N GLN A 272 -6.29 -7.44 -8.42
CA GLN A 272 -5.25 -7.32 -7.39
C GLN A 272 -3.83 -7.44 -7.96
N GLU A 273 -3.64 -8.31 -8.96
CA GLU A 273 -2.39 -8.50 -9.68
C GLU A 273 -1.94 -7.28 -10.50
N ASN A 274 -2.86 -6.39 -10.86
CA ASN A 274 -2.61 -5.20 -11.68
C ASN A 274 -2.54 -3.90 -10.85
N VAL A 275 -2.80 -3.95 -9.54
CA VAL A 275 -2.78 -2.75 -8.69
C VAL A 275 -1.40 -2.10 -8.67
N ASP A 276 -0.33 -2.88 -8.56
CA ASP A 276 1.05 -2.35 -8.54
C ASP A 276 1.36 -1.60 -9.85
N SER A 277 1.08 -2.21 -11.00
CA SER A 277 1.36 -1.61 -12.31
C SER A 277 0.52 -0.36 -12.55
N PHE A 278 -0.75 -0.37 -12.14
CA PHE A 278 -1.65 0.78 -12.20
C PHE A 278 -1.11 1.97 -11.39
N LEU A 279 -0.77 1.75 -10.12
CA LEU A 279 -0.26 2.81 -9.23
C LEU A 279 1.13 3.30 -9.63
N ARG A 280 1.99 2.43 -10.19
CA ARG A 280 3.26 2.85 -10.80
C ARG A 280 3.07 3.74 -12.03
N GLY A 281 2.00 3.54 -12.80
CA GLY A 281 1.60 4.44 -13.87
C GLY A 281 1.41 5.88 -13.39
N TRP A 282 0.91 6.04 -12.16
CA TRP A 282 0.73 7.32 -11.46
C TRP A 282 1.96 7.78 -10.66
N LYS A 283 3.10 7.07 -10.76
CA LYS A 283 4.38 7.43 -10.12
C LYS A 283 4.33 7.51 -8.60
N LEU A 284 3.43 6.78 -7.94
CA LEU A 284 3.40 6.68 -6.48
C LEU A 284 4.68 6.01 -5.93
N SER A 285 5.06 6.37 -4.70
CA SER A 285 6.20 5.76 -4.01
C SER A 285 5.91 4.30 -3.66
N ASN A 286 6.96 3.48 -3.50
CA ASN A 286 6.80 2.07 -3.12
C ASN A 286 6.04 1.89 -1.80
N ASN A 287 6.21 2.82 -0.84
CA ASN A 287 5.50 2.78 0.43
C ASN A 287 4.00 3.09 0.26
N GLU A 288 3.66 4.11 -0.54
CA GLU A 288 2.26 4.41 -0.88
C GLU A 288 1.60 3.23 -1.60
N ILE A 289 2.27 2.64 -2.59
CA ILE A 289 1.76 1.48 -3.34
C ILE A 289 1.46 0.31 -2.39
N SER A 290 2.42 -0.05 -1.54
CA SER A 290 2.25 -1.12 -0.54
C SER A 290 1.05 -0.85 0.38
N ASN A 291 0.91 0.37 0.89
CA ASN A 291 -0.20 0.73 1.79
C ASN A 291 -1.54 0.69 1.07
N ILE A 292 -1.63 1.21 -0.17
CA ILE A 292 -2.86 1.17 -0.97
C ILE A 292 -3.24 -0.27 -1.32
N GLN A 293 -2.28 -1.14 -1.64
CA GLN A 293 -2.55 -2.57 -1.90
C GLN A 293 -3.14 -3.27 -0.67
N LYS A 294 -2.55 -3.04 0.51
CA LYS A 294 -3.09 -3.56 1.78
C LYS A 294 -4.50 -3.04 2.05
N ALA A 295 -4.70 -1.73 1.93
CA ALA A 295 -5.98 -1.06 2.12
C ALA A 295 -7.05 -1.61 1.17
N TYR A 296 -6.72 -1.76 -0.11
CA TYR A 296 -7.64 -2.27 -1.12
C TYR A 296 -8.00 -3.73 -0.90
N ARG A 297 -7.01 -4.60 -0.62
CA ARG A 297 -7.26 -6.00 -0.25
C ARG A 297 -8.15 -6.09 1.00
N ALA A 298 -7.85 -5.29 2.02
CA ALA A 298 -8.62 -5.28 3.25
C ALA A 298 -10.06 -4.79 3.04
N LEU A 299 -10.26 -3.74 2.23
CA LEU A 299 -11.60 -3.26 1.86
C LEU A 299 -12.46 -4.35 1.23
N ILE A 300 -11.90 -5.08 0.25
CA ILE A 300 -12.63 -6.16 -0.44
C ILE A 300 -13.01 -7.28 0.54
N ILE A 301 -12.08 -7.72 1.38
CA ILE A 301 -12.34 -8.78 2.38
C ILE A 301 -13.37 -8.29 3.42
N ARG A 302 -13.32 -7.01 3.79
CA ARG A 302 -14.19 -6.41 4.80
C ARG A 302 -15.67 -6.36 4.37
N PHE A 303 -15.95 -6.38 3.07
CA PHE A 303 -17.32 -6.50 2.57
C PHE A 303 -17.96 -7.87 2.83
N ASP A 304 -17.14 -8.92 2.97
CA ASP A 304 -17.60 -10.29 3.22
C ASP A 304 -17.58 -10.63 4.72
N LYS A 305 -16.48 -10.27 5.41
CA LYS A 305 -16.28 -10.61 6.82
C LYS A 305 -15.73 -9.46 7.64
N PHE A 306 -16.02 -9.47 8.94
CA PHE A 306 -15.36 -8.57 9.89
C PHE A 306 -13.86 -8.91 10.03
N TRP A 307 -13.09 -7.97 10.56
CA TRP A 307 -11.66 -8.14 10.83
C TRP A 307 -11.34 -9.37 11.69
N ASP A 308 -10.26 -10.06 11.33
CA ASP A 308 -9.59 -11.09 12.11
C ASP A 308 -8.12 -10.70 12.32
N TYR A 309 -7.40 -11.37 13.23
CA TYR A 309 -5.99 -11.04 13.48
C TYR A 309 -5.10 -11.18 12.24
N PRO A 310 -5.22 -12.21 11.37
CA PRO A 310 -4.41 -12.28 10.15
C PRO A 310 -4.58 -11.06 9.25
N LEU A 311 -5.82 -10.65 8.96
CA LEU A 311 -6.07 -9.48 8.13
C LEU A 311 -5.58 -8.19 8.79
N LEU A 312 -5.85 -8.04 10.09
CA LEU A 312 -5.44 -6.87 10.85
C LEU A 312 -3.91 -6.74 10.92
N PHE A 313 -3.20 -7.84 11.16
CA PHE A 313 -1.73 -7.88 11.18
C PHE A 313 -1.12 -7.50 9.83
N GLU A 314 -1.66 -8.02 8.72
CA GLU A 314 -1.17 -7.68 7.37
C GLU A 314 -1.42 -6.20 7.02
N THR A 315 -2.54 -5.66 7.48
CA THR A 315 -3.03 -4.32 7.13
C THR A 315 -2.41 -3.24 8.02
N GLY A 316 -2.26 -3.49 9.32
CA GLY A 316 -1.93 -2.49 10.34
C GLY A 316 -3.16 -1.71 10.81
N ILE A 317 -3.17 -1.30 12.08
CA ILE A 317 -4.34 -0.68 12.73
C ILE A 317 -4.70 0.68 12.13
N GLU A 318 -3.72 1.46 11.70
CA GLU A 318 -3.95 2.79 11.11
C GLU A 318 -4.73 2.68 9.80
N ILE A 319 -4.28 1.79 8.90
CA ILE A 319 -4.96 1.53 7.63
C ILE A 319 -6.32 0.85 7.88
N ALA A 320 -6.39 -0.11 8.81
CA ALA A 320 -7.64 -0.79 9.12
C ALA A 320 -8.73 0.15 9.64
N THR A 321 -8.34 1.12 10.49
CA THR A 321 -9.26 2.15 11.00
C THR A 321 -9.79 3.03 9.87
N GLU A 322 -8.93 3.41 8.93
CA GLU A 322 -9.32 4.20 7.76
C GLU A 322 -10.29 3.43 6.85
N ILE A 323 -10.06 2.13 6.65
CA ILE A 323 -11.00 1.25 5.92
C ILE A 323 -12.34 1.15 6.67
N GLU A 324 -12.33 1.01 7.99
CA GLU A 324 -13.56 0.92 8.78
C GLU A 324 -14.38 2.23 8.73
N GLU A 325 -13.74 3.40 8.62
CA GLU A 325 -14.45 4.64 8.29
C GLU A 325 -15.03 4.60 6.88
N LEU A 326 -14.24 4.12 5.91
CA LEU A 326 -14.57 4.14 4.49
C LEU A 326 -15.76 3.24 4.12
N ILE A 327 -15.91 2.09 4.77
CA ILE A 327 -17.01 1.13 4.48
C ILE A 327 -18.41 1.73 4.70
N THR A 328 -18.54 2.78 5.51
CA THR A 328 -19.81 3.50 5.69
C THR A 328 -20.31 4.11 4.39
N GLY A 329 -19.39 4.59 3.54
CA GLY A 329 -19.73 5.11 2.22
C GLY A 329 -20.24 4.05 1.25
N PHE A 330 -19.98 2.77 1.53
CA PHE A 330 -20.48 1.62 0.78
C PHE A 330 -21.75 1.01 1.42
N GLY A 331 -22.32 1.65 2.44
CA GLY A 331 -23.55 1.22 3.10
C GLY A 331 -23.37 0.19 4.21
N PHE A 332 -22.13 -0.09 4.63
CA PHE A 332 -21.85 -1.00 5.76
C PHE A 332 -21.76 -0.22 7.08
N THR A 333 -21.96 -0.91 8.19
CA THR A 333 -21.81 -0.32 9.53
C THR A 333 -20.33 -0.27 9.92
N ASN A 334 -19.87 0.89 10.36
CA ASN A 334 -18.57 1.04 11.03
C ASN A 334 -18.65 0.47 12.45
N ASP A 335 -17.67 -0.36 12.80
CA ASP A 335 -17.45 -0.85 14.15
C ASP A 335 -15.96 -0.67 14.57
N SER A 336 -15.49 0.58 14.50
CA SER A 336 -14.12 0.96 14.89
C SER A 336 -13.81 0.60 16.35
N ASN A 337 -14.81 0.59 17.24
CA ASN A 337 -14.61 0.19 18.64
C ASN A 337 -14.23 -1.28 18.76
N ARG A 338 -14.92 -2.17 18.05
CA ARG A 338 -14.58 -3.60 18.02
C ARG A 338 -13.25 -3.84 17.33
N LEU A 339 -12.93 -3.10 16.27
CA LEU A 339 -11.63 -3.16 15.62
C LEU A 339 -10.49 -2.79 16.58
N LEU A 340 -10.62 -1.68 17.31
CA LEU A 340 -9.64 -1.25 18.31
C LEU A 340 -9.54 -2.22 19.50
N ALA A 341 -10.64 -2.87 19.89
CA ALA A 341 -10.61 -3.92 20.90
C ALA A 341 -9.86 -5.16 20.40
N LEU A 342 -10.09 -5.57 19.14
CA LEU A 342 -9.40 -6.67 18.49
C LEU A 342 -7.89 -6.41 18.39
N ASP A 343 -7.49 -5.20 18.00
CA ASP A 343 -6.07 -4.82 17.93
C ASP A 343 -5.36 -4.96 19.29
N LYS A 344 -6.03 -4.57 20.38
CA LYS A 344 -5.48 -4.68 21.74
C LYS A 344 -5.29 -6.11 22.20
N THR A 345 -6.12 -7.04 21.73
CA THR A 345 -6.04 -8.46 22.11
C THR A 345 -5.18 -9.28 21.15
N MET A 346 -4.72 -8.68 20.05
CA MET A 346 -3.89 -9.37 19.05
C MET A 346 -2.56 -9.80 19.67
N PRO A 347 -2.15 -11.08 19.53
CA PRO A 347 -1.01 -11.64 20.26
C PRO A 347 0.36 -11.13 19.79
N ILE A 348 0.45 -10.62 18.56
CA ILE A 348 1.64 -10.04 17.95
C ILE A 348 1.22 -8.91 17.01
N HIS A 349 1.97 -7.80 16.96
CA HIS A 349 1.72 -6.68 16.03
C HIS A 349 2.77 -6.61 14.92
N ARG A 350 3.95 -7.20 15.18
CA ARG A 350 5.06 -7.33 14.25
C ARG A 350 5.68 -8.71 14.37
N ILE A 351 6.45 -9.12 13.37
CA ILE A 351 7.15 -10.41 13.38
C ILE A 351 8.11 -10.51 14.57
N GLN A 352 8.71 -9.38 14.99
CA GLN A 352 9.62 -9.32 16.12
C GLN A 352 8.95 -9.55 17.48
N ASP A 353 7.62 -9.45 17.55
CA ASP A 353 6.87 -9.69 18.79
C ASP A 353 6.64 -11.20 19.02
N MET A 354 6.99 -12.06 18.05
CA MET A 354 7.00 -13.51 18.24
C MET A 354 8.00 -13.89 19.33
N ALA A 355 7.61 -14.77 20.25
CA ALA A 355 8.45 -15.26 21.34
C ALA A 355 9.60 -16.18 20.89
N ILE A 356 9.73 -16.40 19.58
CA ILE A 356 10.85 -17.10 18.96
C ILE A 356 11.39 -16.31 17.76
N ASN A 357 12.70 -16.37 17.56
CA ASN A 357 13.36 -15.83 16.37
C ASN A 357 14.13 -16.91 15.59
N GLY A 358 14.61 -16.54 14.39
CA GLY A 358 15.28 -17.50 13.51
C GLY A 358 16.54 -18.15 14.09
N LYS A 359 17.29 -17.47 14.97
CA LYS A 359 18.47 -18.08 15.62
C LYS A 359 18.07 -19.17 16.60
N GLU A 360 16.98 -18.96 17.33
CA GLU A 360 16.45 -19.93 18.29
C GLU A 360 15.87 -21.14 17.57
N VAL A 361 15.17 -20.95 16.45
CA VAL A 361 14.72 -22.06 15.61
C VAL A 361 15.90 -22.88 15.07
N MET A 362 16.96 -22.22 14.60
CA MET A 362 18.17 -22.94 14.15
C MET A 362 18.83 -23.75 15.27
N ALA A 363 18.92 -23.19 16.46
CA ALA A 363 19.46 -23.87 17.63
C ALA A 363 18.58 -25.07 18.06
N LEU A 364 17.25 -24.93 18.01
CA LEU A 364 16.30 -26.02 18.30
C LEU A 364 16.44 -27.18 17.31
N LEU A 365 16.66 -26.89 16.03
CA LEU A 365 16.75 -27.89 14.98
C LEU A 365 18.16 -28.46 14.80
N ASP A 366 19.14 -28.02 15.61
CA ASP A 366 20.58 -28.32 15.47
C ASP A 366 21.10 -28.06 14.05
N THR A 367 20.71 -26.92 13.48
CA THR A 367 21.11 -26.49 12.14
C THR A 367 22.09 -25.33 12.22
N HIS A 368 23.21 -25.44 11.50
CA HIS A 368 24.27 -24.42 11.49
C HIS A 368 24.21 -23.49 10.25
N ARG A 369 23.26 -23.71 9.34
CA ARG A 369 23.06 -22.88 8.14
C ARG A 369 21.60 -22.46 8.02
N GLY A 370 21.38 -21.15 7.92
CA GLY A 370 20.08 -20.59 7.57
C GLY A 370 19.71 -20.92 6.13
N GLY A 371 18.40 -20.93 5.83
CA GLY A 371 17.87 -21.17 4.50
C GLY A 371 16.39 -20.77 4.37
N PRO A 372 15.78 -20.95 3.18
CA PRO A 372 14.38 -20.60 2.92
C PRO A 372 13.38 -21.25 3.90
N TYR A 373 13.64 -22.50 4.30
CA TYR A 373 12.84 -23.26 5.27
C TYR A 373 12.60 -22.51 6.59
N LEU A 374 13.57 -21.70 7.04
CA LEU A 374 13.44 -20.93 8.28
C LEU A 374 12.35 -19.86 8.16
N GLY A 375 12.23 -19.24 6.99
CA GLY A 375 11.16 -18.29 6.69
C GLY A 375 9.79 -18.97 6.65
N GLU A 376 9.72 -20.19 6.12
CA GLU A 376 8.50 -21.00 6.08
C GLU A 376 8.04 -21.41 7.48
N ILE A 377 8.96 -21.87 8.35
CA ILE A 377 8.65 -22.18 9.76
C ILE A 377 8.10 -20.95 10.47
N LEU A 378 8.81 -19.82 10.39
CA LEU A 378 8.40 -18.60 11.07
C LEU A 378 7.05 -18.10 10.52
N ALA A 379 6.78 -18.27 9.23
CA ALA A 379 5.49 -17.94 8.63
C ALA A 379 4.35 -18.85 9.15
N ASP A 380 4.56 -20.16 9.28
CA ASP A 380 3.57 -21.09 9.85
C ASP A 380 3.29 -20.78 11.32
N VAL A 381 4.35 -20.58 12.12
CA VAL A 381 4.22 -20.20 13.54
C VAL A 381 3.43 -18.90 13.66
N LYS A 382 3.78 -17.86 12.89
CA LYS A 382 3.05 -16.58 12.84
C LYS A 382 1.57 -16.80 12.52
N GLN A 383 1.26 -17.56 11.47
CA GLN A 383 -0.12 -17.82 11.05
C GLN A 383 -0.91 -18.54 12.14
N ARG A 384 -0.29 -19.49 12.86
CA ARG A 384 -0.94 -20.22 13.95
C ARG A 384 -1.15 -19.36 15.19
N ILE A 385 -0.22 -18.46 15.49
CA ILE A 385 -0.39 -17.46 16.55
C ILE A 385 -1.58 -16.55 16.21
N LEU A 386 -1.62 -16.00 15.00
CA LEU A 386 -2.70 -15.11 14.57
C LEU A 386 -4.06 -15.82 14.40
N THR A 387 -4.08 -17.13 14.18
CA THR A 387 -5.34 -17.90 14.14
C THR A 387 -5.73 -18.50 15.49
N GLU A 388 -5.05 -18.07 16.57
CA GLU A 388 -5.27 -18.54 17.94
C GLU A 388 -5.10 -20.06 18.12
N ARG A 389 -4.33 -20.68 17.21
CA ARG A 389 -4.00 -22.12 17.22
C ARG A 389 -2.69 -22.42 17.93
N LEU A 390 -1.93 -21.38 18.29
CA LEU A 390 -0.65 -21.49 18.99
C LEU A 390 -0.48 -20.27 19.90
N GLU A 391 -0.22 -20.48 21.17
CA GLU A 391 0.08 -19.39 22.10
C GLU A 391 1.44 -18.76 21.76
N ASN A 392 1.54 -17.43 21.84
CA ASN A 392 2.82 -16.72 21.65
C ASN A 392 3.74 -16.87 22.88
N ASN A 393 4.09 -18.11 23.20
CA ASN A 393 4.93 -18.48 24.33
C ASN A 393 6.12 -19.31 23.82
N LYS A 394 7.34 -18.96 24.24
CA LYS A 394 8.56 -19.60 23.75
C LYS A 394 8.56 -21.11 23.95
N ALA A 395 8.16 -21.62 25.10
CA ALA A 395 8.14 -23.06 25.38
C ALA A 395 7.15 -23.80 24.46
N VAL A 396 5.93 -23.26 24.35
CA VAL A 396 4.86 -23.83 23.51
C VAL A 396 5.27 -23.84 22.03
N ILE A 397 5.84 -22.74 21.54
CA ILE A 397 6.33 -22.63 20.16
C ILE A 397 7.50 -23.60 19.93
N SER A 398 8.42 -23.71 20.89
CA SER A 398 9.59 -24.58 20.73
C SER A 398 9.18 -26.05 20.65
N GLU A 399 8.28 -26.51 21.53
CA GLU A 399 7.69 -27.85 21.48
C GLU A 399 6.94 -28.10 20.15
N PHE A 400 6.20 -27.09 19.67
CA PHE A 400 5.50 -27.15 18.40
C PHE A 400 6.45 -27.34 17.20
N ILE A 401 7.59 -26.65 17.20
CA ILE A 401 8.62 -26.74 16.15
C ILE A 401 9.33 -28.09 16.24
N ASP A 402 9.71 -28.51 17.43
CA ASP A 402 10.42 -29.77 17.67
C ASP A 402 9.60 -30.98 17.20
N LYS A 403 8.30 -31.02 17.52
CA LYS A 403 7.36 -32.04 17.01
C LYS A 403 7.23 -32.07 15.48
N ARG A 404 7.61 -30.99 14.79
CA ARG A 404 7.61 -30.87 13.32
C ARG A 404 9.01 -30.89 12.71
N ARG A 405 10.07 -31.12 13.50
CA ARG A 405 11.47 -31.15 13.05
C ARG A 405 11.65 -31.99 11.79
N LEU A 406 11.09 -33.20 11.78
CA LEU A 406 11.18 -34.13 10.66
C LEU A 406 10.53 -33.62 9.37
N ILE A 407 9.48 -32.79 9.47
CA ILE A 407 8.82 -32.16 8.33
C ILE A 407 9.69 -31.02 7.79
N TYR A 408 10.20 -30.18 8.69
CA TYR A 408 10.96 -28.99 8.30
C TYR A 408 12.34 -29.31 7.71
N LEU A 409 12.97 -30.40 8.16
CA LEU A 409 14.30 -30.79 7.71
C LEU A 409 14.28 -31.79 6.54
N ASP A 410 13.09 -32.17 6.05
CA ASP A 410 12.91 -33.20 5.01
C ASP A 410 13.66 -34.50 5.35
N GLU A 411 13.75 -34.84 6.65
CA GLU A 411 14.54 -35.97 7.13
C GLU A 411 13.96 -37.29 6.63
N VAL A 412 14.83 -38.14 6.08
CA VAL A 412 14.49 -39.48 5.59
C VAL A 412 15.01 -40.50 6.59
N MET A 413 14.14 -41.39 7.05
CA MET A 413 14.56 -42.57 7.81
C MET A 413 14.84 -43.72 6.84
N MET A 414 16.00 -44.34 6.98
CA MET A 414 16.39 -45.52 6.23
C MET A 414 16.47 -46.74 7.16
N LYS A 415 15.86 -47.85 6.75
CA LYS A 415 15.99 -49.12 7.45
C LYS A 415 16.15 -50.28 6.50
N SER A 416 17.16 -51.10 6.78
CA SER A 416 17.49 -52.27 5.97
C SER A 416 16.93 -53.55 6.60
N TYR A 417 16.38 -54.41 5.77
CA TYR A 417 15.86 -55.72 6.14
C TYR A 417 16.46 -56.77 5.21
N THR A 418 16.77 -57.96 5.73
CA THR A 418 17.24 -59.09 4.89
C THR A 418 16.08 -60.04 4.70
N VAL A 419 15.74 -60.36 3.45
CA VAL A 419 14.63 -61.27 3.13
C VAL A 419 14.94 -62.67 3.63
N THR A 420 14.11 -63.20 4.51
CA THR A 420 14.19 -64.56 5.05
C THR A 420 13.21 -65.51 4.35
N GLU A 421 13.37 -66.82 4.56
CA GLU A 421 12.46 -67.82 4.01
C GLU A 421 11.02 -67.64 4.54
N GLU A 422 10.86 -67.24 5.81
CA GLU A 422 9.56 -67.03 6.45
C GLU A 422 8.76 -65.86 5.85
N GLU A 423 9.44 -64.96 5.14
CA GLU A 423 8.84 -63.74 4.58
C GLU A 423 8.48 -63.87 3.09
N THR A 424 8.72 -65.04 2.51
CA THR A 424 8.44 -65.33 1.10
C THR A 424 6.95 -65.45 0.82
N ALA A 425 6.53 -65.16 -0.42
CA ALA A 425 5.15 -65.24 -0.84
C ALA A 425 4.57 -66.66 -0.63
N GLU A 426 5.37 -67.69 -0.91
CA GLU A 426 5.08 -69.10 -0.62
C GLU A 426 4.82 -69.34 0.88
N HIS A 427 5.72 -68.90 1.75
CA HIS A 427 5.61 -69.17 3.18
C HIS A 427 4.45 -68.42 3.85
N VAL A 428 4.22 -67.16 3.49
CA VAL A 428 3.12 -66.36 4.07
C VAL A 428 1.76 -66.65 3.43
N GLY A 429 1.70 -67.51 2.41
CA GLY A 429 0.48 -67.88 1.70
C GLY A 429 -0.10 -66.79 0.79
N SER A 430 0.74 -65.87 0.28
CA SER A 430 0.33 -64.78 -0.62
C SER A 430 0.67 -65.04 -2.10
N GLY A 431 1.38 -66.12 -2.40
CA GLY A 431 1.72 -66.59 -3.73
C GLY A 431 2.52 -67.90 -3.67
N ASP A 432 2.99 -68.41 -4.81
CA ASP A 432 3.67 -69.72 -4.90
C ASP A 432 5.19 -69.61 -5.11
N LEU A 433 5.76 -68.42 -4.95
CA LEU A 433 7.17 -68.15 -5.24
C LEU A 433 7.97 -67.82 -3.96
N ALA A 434 9.20 -68.33 -3.88
CA ALA A 434 10.18 -68.04 -2.83
C ALA A 434 10.83 -66.65 -2.99
N VAL A 435 10.01 -65.61 -3.10
CA VAL A 435 10.40 -64.18 -3.19
C VAL A 435 9.67 -63.38 -2.13
N LEU A 436 10.22 -62.22 -1.73
CA LEU A 436 9.65 -61.33 -0.73
C LEU A 436 8.17 -61.08 -0.99
N SER A 437 7.34 -61.35 0.00
CA SER A 437 5.91 -61.17 -0.09
C SER A 437 5.49 -59.70 0.05
N SER A 438 4.39 -59.32 -0.61
CA SER A 438 3.80 -57.98 -0.42
C SER A 438 3.39 -57.70 1.04
N PRO A 439 2.80 -58.66 1.81
CA PRO A 439 2.52 -58.46 3.24
C PRO A 439 3.79 -58.21 4.07
N SER A 440 4.87 -58.96 3.85
CA SER A 440 6.14 -58.75 4.57
C SER A 440 6.77 -57.39 4.24
N LEU A 441 6.70 -56.97 2.97
CA LEU A 441 7.18 -55.65 2.58
C LEU A 441 6.36 -54.51 3.24
N ILE A 442 5.04 -54.65 3.34
CA ILE A 442 4.20 -53.73 4.12
C ILE A 442 4.65 -53.69 5.58
N ALA A 443 4.98 -54.83 6.19
CA ALA A 443 5.48 -54.87 7.57
C ALA A 443 6.82 -54.13 7.72
N TYR A 444 7.72 -54.21 6.73
CA TYR A 444 8.97 -53.43 6.73
C TYR A 444 8.70 -51.92 6.67
N MET A 445 7.81 -51.50 5.77
CA MET A 445 7.36 -50.11 5.63
C MET A 445 6.74 -49.61 6.94
N GLU A 446 5.87 -50.42 7.54
CA GLU A 446 5.18 -50.08 8.78
C GLU A 446 6.15 -49.89 9.95
N ASN A 447 7.11 -50.81 10.09
CA ASN A 447 8.11 -50.77 11.14
C ASN A 447 9.07 -49.58 10.98
N CYS A 448 9.44 -49.23 9.74
CA CYS A 448 10.25 -48.04 9.47
C CYS A 448 9.52 -46.77 9.93
N CYS A 449 8.24 -46.59 9.53
CA CYS A 449 7.46 -45.43 9.98
C CYS A 449 7.21 -45.42 11.50
N LYS A 450 6.99 -46.59 12.11
CA LYS A 450 6.81 -46.69 13.58
C LYS A 450 8.06 -46.22 14.32
N GLU A 451 9.23 -46.61 13.84
CA GLU A 451 10.52 -46.22 14.42
C GLU A 451 10.80 -44.74 14.21
N MET A 452 10.48 -44.20 13.04
CA MET A 452 10.58 -42.76 12.76
C MET A 452 9.73 -41.91 13.72
N MET A 453 8.61 -42.46 14.20
CA MET A 453 7.76 -41.79 15.18
C MET A 453 8.23 -41.94 16.64
N LYS A 454 9.21 -42.79 16.94
CA LYS A 454 9.57 -43.13 18.33
C LYS A 454 9.95 -41.90 19.15
N ASP A 455 10.69 -40.98 18.55
CA ASP A 455 11.15 -39.75 19.19
C ASP A 455 10.06 -38.65 19.22
N LEU A 456 8.92 -38.87 18.55
CA LEU A 456 7.77 -37.96 18.52
C LEU A 456 6.70 -38.31 19.57
N LEU A 457 6.81 -39.47 20.23
CA LEU A 457 5.82 -39.99 21.18
C LEU A 457 6.13 -39.51 22.60
N ASN A 458 5.11 -39.05 23.32
CA ASN A 458 5.26 -38.76 24.75
C ASN A 458 5.16 -40.05 25.60
N GLU A 459 5.54 -39.96 26.87
CA GLU A 459 5.40 -41.08 27.81
C GLU A 459 3.94 -41.57 27.88
N GLY A 460 3.73 -42.88 27.67
CA GLY A 460 2.40 -43.51 27.63
C GLY A 460 1.66 -43.43 26.28
N GLU A 461 2.28 -42.88 25.24
CA GLU A 461 1.74 -42.86 23.87
C GLU A 461 2.34 -43.97 22.99
N THR A 462 1.57 -44.37 21.98
CA THR A 462 2.02 -45.25 20.90
C THR A 462 1.43 -44.78 19.57
N SER A 463 1.91 -45.29 18.44
CA SER A 463 1.32 -45.01 17.12
C SER A 463 0.70 -46.26 16.53
N VAL A 464 -0.45 -46.11 15.88
CA VAL A 464 -1.14 -47.19 15.15
C VAL A 464 -1.27 -46.84 13.66
N GLY A 465 -1.03 -47.82 12.79
CA GLY A 465 -1.30 -47.67 11.35
C GLY A 465 -2.80 -47.59 11.10
N THR A 466 -3.23 -46.66 10.25
CA THR A 466 -4.65 -46.47 9.88
C THR A 466 -4.90 -46.56 8.38
N PHE A 467 -3.85 -46.43 7.58
CA PHE A 467 -3.93 -46.49 6.13
C PHE A 467 -2.55 -46.84 5.57
N VAL A 468 -2.50 -47.77 4.63
CA VAL A 468 -1.28 -48.09 3.87
C VAL A 468 -1.64 -48.33 2.42
N THR A 469 -0.83 -47.80 1.51
CA THR A 469 -0.87 -48.09 0.08
C THR A 469 0.53 -48.45 -0.38
N MET A 470 0.62 -49.41 -1.28
CA MET A 470 1.89 -49.86 -1.82
C MET A 470 1.70 -50.37 -3.23
N LYS A 471 2.57 -49.94 -4.14
CA LYS A 471 2.76 -50.52 -5.46
C LYS A 471 4.06 -51.32 -5.47
N HIS A 472 3.95 -52.63 -5.33
CA HIS A 472 5.08 -53.57 -5.39
C HIS A 472 5.30 -53.97 -6.87
N SER A 473 6.40 -53.48 -7.45
CA SER A 473 6.62 -53.48 -8.91
C SER A 473 7.68 -54.50 -9.36
N ALA A 474 8.54 -54.98 -8.45
CA ALA A 474 9.58 -55.95 -8.75
C ALA A 474 9.79 -56.94 -7.59
N PRO A 475 10.13 -58.22 -7.86
CA PRO A 475 10.37 -59.22 -6.83
C PRO A 475 11.79 -59.15 -6.25
N SER A 476 11.96 -59.55 -4.99
CA SER A 476 13.27 -59.71 -4.34
C SER A 476 13.45 -61.12 -3.81
N LYS A 477 14.62 -61.72 -4.02
CA LYS A 477 14.94 -63.09 -3.61
C LYS A 477 15.27 -63.19 -2.11
N VAL A 478 15.20 -64.40 -1.56
CA VAL A 478 15.73 -64.71 -0.22
C VAL A 478 17.21 -64.31 -0.14
N GLY A 479 17.58 -63.66 0.97
CA GLY A 479 18.91 -63.10 1.21
C GLY A 479 19.16 -61.72 0.59
N ALA A 480 18.22 -61.17 -0.19
CA ALA A 480 18.31 -59.78 -0.65
C ALA A 480 18.19 -58.79 0.52
N VAL A 481 18.83 -57.62 0.40
CA VAL A 481 18.75 -56.55 1.40
C VAL A 481 17.83 -55.46 0.87
N ILE A 482 16.73 -55.26 1.56
CA ILE A 482 15.70 -54.29 1.23
C ILE A 482 15.87 -53.05 2.08
N VAL A 483 16.11 -51.91 1.43
CA VAL A 483 16.20 -50.61 2.08
C VAL A 483 14.87 -49.89 1.96
N ILE A 484 14.25 -49.59 3.10
CA ILE A 484 13.05 -48.76 3.19
C ILE A 484 13.48 -47.32 3.49
N GLU A 485 13.09 -46.39 2.62
CA GLU A 485 13.22 -44.95 2.79
C GLU A 485 11.83 -44.37 3.12
N ALA A 486 11.66 -43.82 4.32
CA ALA A 486 10.41 -43.18 4.75
C ALA A 486 10.61 -41.69 5.01
N ARG A 487 9.63 -40.88 4.61
CA ARG A 487 9.59 -39.42 4.78
C ARG A 487 8.22 -38.98 5.27
N ILE A 488 8.14 -38.05 6.23
CA ILE A 488 6.86 -37.47 6.67
C ILE A 488 6.43 -36.40 5.66
N LYS A 489 5.22 -36.54 5.12
CA LYS A 489 4.61 -35.60 4.18
C LYS A 489 3.74 -34.55 4.87
N GLU A 490 3.01 -34.94 5.91
CA GLU A 490 2.01 -34.09 6.54
C GLU A 490 1.77 -34.47 8.01
N LEU A 491 1.51 -33.45 8.85
CA LEU A 491 1.03 -33.60 10.22
C LEU A 491 -0.29 -32.87 10.40
N SER A 492 -1.35 -33.62 10.74
CA SER A 492 -2.66 -33.10 11.11
C SER A 492 -3.09 -33.63 12.48
N GLY A 493 -2.86 -32.84 13.52
CA GLY A 493 -3.19 -33.23 14.90
C GLY A 493 -2.32 -34.41 15.37
N SER A 494 -2.95 -35.55 15.66
CA SER A 494 -2.25 -36.80 16.01
C SER A 494 -1.93 -37.69 14.81
N LYS A 495 -2.31 -37.29 13.59
CA LYS A 495 -2.16 -38.07 12.36
C LYS A 495 -0.90 -37.64 11.59
N TYR A 496 -0.07 -38.61 11.24
CA TYR A 496 1.15 -38.47 10.46
C TYR A 496 1.02 -39.25 9.15
N SER A 497 1.26 -38.56 8.03
CA SER A 497 1.28 -39.17 6.70
C SER A 497 2.73 -39.31 6.22
N PHE A 498 3.06 -40.46 5.63
CA PHE A 498 4.41 -40.82 5.17
C PHE A 498 4.39 -41.15 3.68
N SER A 499 5.44 -40.76 2.96
CA SER A 499 5.79 -41.37 1.67
C SER A 499 6.96 -42.31 1.84
N ILE A 500 6.89 -43.45 1.16
CA ILE A 500 7.82 -44.56 1.36
C ILE A 500 8.30 -45.08 0.00
N VAL A 501 9.59 -45.38 -0.08
CA VAL A 501 10.24 -46.06 -1.21
C VAL A 501 10.99 -47.27 -0.67
N ALA A 502 10.80 -48.43 -1.28
CA ALA A 502 11.57 -49.64 -0.99
C ALA A 502 12.51 -49.94 -2.15
N LYS A 503 13.77 -50.24 -1.84
CA LYS A 503 14.82 -50.56 -2.82
C LYS A 503 15.46 -51.90 -2.51
N ASP A 504 15.74 -52.65 -3.56
CA ASP A 504 16.67 -53.79 -3.53
C ASP A 504 17.92 -53.35 -4.29
N SER A 505 19.04 -53.20 -3.57
CA SER A 505 20.22 -52.51 -4.09
C SER A 505 19.86 -51.08 -4.59
N ASP A 506 20.04 -50.76 -5.87
CA ASP A 506 19.69 -49.46 -6.46
C ASP A 506 18.31 -49.45 -7.16
N GLU A 507 17.64 -50.61 -7.25
CA GLU A 507 16.37 -50.74 -7.96
C GLU A 507 15.18 -50.46 -7.02
N ILE A 508 14.25 -49.60 -7.45
CA ILE A 508 13.02 -49.35 -6.70
C ILE A 508 12.06 -50.51 -6.92
N ILE A 509 11.86 -51.31 -5.87
CA ILE A 509 10.95 -52.45 -5.90
C ILE A 509 9.53 -52.08 -5.48
N ALA A 510 9.36 -51.06 -4.63
CA ALA A 510 8.03 -50.57 -4.26
C ALA A 510 8.00 -49.09 -3.89
N GLN A 511 6.82 -48.49 -4.03
CA GLN A 511 6.52 -47.14 -3.58
C GLN A 511 5.14 -47.11 -2.92
N GLY A 512 4.95 -46.25 -1.92
CA GLY A 512 3.69 -46.21 -1.20
C GLY A 512 3.52 -45.02 -0.28
N GLU A 513 2.33 -44.94 0.32
CA GLU A 513 2.00 -43.99 1.37
C GLU A 513 1.49 -44.73 2.59
N HIS A 514 1.84 -44.23 3.77
CA HIS A 514 1.37 -44.78 5.04
C HIS A 514 0.82 -43.66 5.91
N THR A 515 -0.14 -43.99 6.77
CA THR A 515 -0.62 -43.06 7.78
C THR A 515 -0.65 -43.73 9.15
N ARG A 516 -0.03 -43.08 10.12
CA ARG A 516 -0.08 -43.48 11.52
C ARG A 516 -0.75 -42.42 12.38
N VAL A 517 -1.47 -42.84 13.41
CA VAL A 517 -2.12 -41.96 14.40
C VAL A 517 -1.55 -42.23 15.78
N ILE A 518 -1.17 -41.17 16.50
CA ILE A 518 -0.76 -41.26 17.90
C ILE A 518 -1.99 -41.50 18.79
N VAL A 519 -1.90 -42.50 19.66
CA VAL A 519 -2.94 -42.91 20.62
C VAL A 519 -2.33 -43.13 22.00
N LYS A 520 -3.13 -42.93 23.06
CA LYS A 520 -2.72 -43.27 24.43
C LYS A 520 -2.88 -44.78 24.65
N SER A 521 -1.80 -45.46 25.02
CA SER A 521 -1.70 -46.92 25.06
C SER A 521 -2.79 -47.57 25.95
N GLU A 522 -3.01 -47.05 27.17
CA GLU A 522 -4.02 -47.59 28.09
C GLU A 522 -5.46 -47.40 27.62
N ARG A 523 -5.76 -46.25 27.01
CA ARG A 523 -7.11 -45.92 26.52
C ARG A 523 -7.45 -46.73 25.27
N PHE A 524 -6.46 -46.95 24.41
CA PHE A 524 -6.63 -47.76 23.20
C PHE A 524 -6.94 -49.21 23.56
N MET A 525 -6.18 -49.83 24.46
CA MET A 525 -6.40 -51.23 24.87
C MET A 525 -7.76 -51.45 25.57
N LYS A 526 -8.25 -50.46 26.33
CA LYS A 526 -9.61 -50.50 26.93
C LYS A 526 -10.74 -50.47 25.89
N ASN A 527 -10.49 -49.90 24.71
CA ASN A 527 -11.48 -49.84 23.63
C ASN A 527 -11.46 -51.10 22.74
N VAL A 528 -10.34 -51.83 22.68
CA VAL A 528 -10.20 -53.10 21.93
C VAL A 528 -10.77 -54.29 22.71
N THR A 529 -10.90 -54.17 24.04
CA THR A 529 -11.48 -55.19 24.93
C THR A 529 -12.99 -55.04 25.16
N LYS A 530 -13.63 -54.04 24.53
CA LYS A 530 -15.08 -53.93 24.37
C LYS A 530 -15.48 -54.48 23.02
#